data_AF-A0A1V6C9K1-F1
#
_entry.id   AF-A0A1V6C9K1-F1
#
_cell.length_a   1.000
_cell.length_b   1.000
_cell.length_c   1.000
_cell.angle_alpha   90.00
_cell.angle_beta   90.00
_cell.angle_gamma   90.00
#
_symmetry.space_group_name_H-M   'P 1'
#
loop_
_entity.id
_entity.type
_entity.pdbx_description
1 polymer ?
#
loop_
_entity_poly.entity_id
_entity_poly.type
_entity_poly.pdbx_seq_one_letter_code
_entity_poly.pdbx_strand_id
1 'polypeptide(L)'
;MAAGATAKTFIMDEVGKYPFASAFKAGEPTIKGENGWRTVPLLVGTGGSFDNGADAENFFYNPESNNFLAIEDAVSGRKTGLFLSGLYRMDCKKETSLGSWLREERGMDIKDITELDKIKIRVSDKEKALATIESERENMKRNPDRTLYLKQIMYYPLTVDECFLSSSDNIFDIEGAKRQKNRLAQVERTGTPVVLYQDEEGGVKHDFTDMLPISHFPLQTGDSKDAPVIIYEFPVDNPPYGLYVAGVDPYRQGKAQYSSSLGAVYIYKRMHDIVGEKYQDMFVASYVARPDKKEVWEEQARLLIKYYNARTLCENDDISFIEYMKAKGDAHYLERQPEWLKEIVPNTTVQRDYGIHRSADKIRDYLHACFKKYMEEKVYEEKDEEGNTVKQILGVYKILDPLLLEEVIQYNDKEGNYDRVVAAELAIAQAMRMDPIFGRVSQAKDARVAAIYSGRGKPQLFNGSKSIFTARKRKLFV
;
A
#
# COMPACT_ATOMS: atom_id res chain seq x y z
N MET A 1 -7.45 -20.57 34.83
CA MET A 1 -8.87 -20.26 35.06
C MET A 1 -8.95 -19.44 36.34
N ALA A 2 -9.22 -18.13 36.23
CA ALA A 2 -9.13 -17.19 37.37
C ALA A 2 -10.52 -16.76 37.91
N ALA A 3 -11.61 -17.18 37.26
CA ALA A 3 -12.97 -16.85 37.68
C ALA A 3 -13.23 -17.32 39.13
N GLY A 4 -13.53 -16.35 40.01
CA GLY A 4 -13.79 -16.59 41.44
C GLY A 4 -12.56 -16.55 42.36
N ALA A 5 -11.35 -16.46 41.80
CA ALA A 5 -10.14 -16.20 42.58
C ALA A 5 -9.92 -14.70 42.77
N THR A 6 -9.26 -14.30 43.86
CA THR A 6 -8.87 -12.90 44.11
C THR A 6 -7.37 -12.77 43.89
N ALA A 7 -6.96 -12.09 42.81
CA ALA A 7 -5.55 -11.88 42.53
C ALA A 7 -4.96 -10.73 43.39
N LYS A 8 -3.77 -10.96 43.96
CA LYS A 8 -3.04 -9.94 44.75
C LYS A 8 -2.20 -9.00 43.87
N THR A 9 -1.71 -9.51 42.75
CA THR A 9 -0.88 -8.78 41.77
C THR A 9 -1.31 -9.20 40.38
N PHE A 10 -1.42 -8.24 39.46
CA PHE A 10 -1.79 -8.51 38.07
C PHE A 10 -0.89 -7.69 37.15
N ILE A 11 -0.06 -8.39 36.38
CA ILE A 11 0.86 -7.78 35.42
C ILE A 11 0.63 -8.46 34.08
N MET A 12 0.41 -7.66 33.03
CA MET A 12 0.46 -8.11 31.65
C MET A 12 1.63 -7.43 30.98
N ASP A 13 2.57 -8.23 30.53
CA ASP A 13 3.74 -7.77 29.79
C ASP A 13 3.51 -7.93 28.29
N GLU A 14 4.29 -7.19 27.51
CA GLU A 14 4.24 -7.12 26.05
C GLU A 14 2.85 -6.80 25.48
N VAL A 15 2.07 -5.95 26.15
CA VAL A 15 0.80 -5.46 25.59
C VAL A 15 1.09 -4.67 24.31
N GLY A 16 0.47 -5.08 23.20
CA GLY A 16 0.79 -4.59 21.85
C GLY A 16 1.22 -5.69 20.87
N LYS A 17 1.76 -6.81 21.37
CA LYS A 17 2.09 -7.99 20.52
C LYS A 17 0.90 -8.87 20.19
N TYR A 18 -0.15 -8.81 21.00
CA TYR A 18 -1.35 -9.63 20.90
C TYR A 18 -2.59 -8.83 21.34
N PRO A 19 -3.81 -9.21 20.89
CA PRO A 19 -5.07 -8.54 21.25
C PRO A 19 -5.45 -8.81 22.72
N PHE A 20 -4.76 -8.14 23.63
CA PHE A 20 -4.80 -8.40 25.07
C PHE A 20 -6.11 -7.94 25.72
N ALA A 21 -6.90 -7.06 25.10
CA ALA A 21 -8.08 -6.47 25.75
C ALA A 21 -9.10 -7.54 26.15
N SER A 22 -9.30 -8.54 25.30
CA SER A 22 -10.19 -9.68 25.59
C SER A 22 -9.71 -10.51 26.79
N ALA A 23 -8.42 -10.78 26.87
CA ALA A 23 -7.79 -11.50 27.97
C ALA A 23 -7.84 -10.69 29.28
N PHE A 24 -7.58 -9.38 29.20
CA PHE A 24 -7.72 -8.46 30.33
C PHE A 24 -9.16 -8.45 30.85
N LYS A 25 -10.16 -8.31 29.97
CA LYS A 25 -11.58 -8.31 30.34
C LYS A 25 -12.03 -9.62 30.99
N ALA A 26 -11.49 -10.76 30.55
CA ALA A 26 -11.74 -12.05 31.19
C ALA A 26 -11.14 -12.14 32.61
N GLY A 27 -9.99 -11.48 32.84
CA GLY A 27 -9.32 -11.41 34.15
C GLY A 27 -9.86 -10.31 35.08
N GLU A 28 -10.48 -9.26 34.53
CA GLU A 28 -10.97 -8.08 35.25
C GLU A 28 -11.86 -8.40 36.48
N PRO A 29 -12.78 -9.40 36.45
CA PRO A 29 -13.58 -9.76 37.63
C PRO A 29 -12.76 -10.21 38.84
N THR A 30 -11.54 -10.71 38.62
CA THR A 30 -10.67 -11.30 39.67
C THR A 30 -9.87 -10.26 40.44
N ILE A 31 -9.81 -9.04 39.91
CA ILE A 31 -9.06 -7.89 40.43
C ILE A 31 -9.97 -6.73 40.84
N LYS A 32 -11.30 -6.90 40.70
CA LYS A 32 -12.32 -5.97 41.20
C LYS A 32 -12.86 -6.42 42.55
N GLY A 33 -13.20 -5.45 43.39
CA GLY A 33 -13.90 -5.64 44.65
C GLY A 33 -15.01 -4.60 44.81
N GLU A 34 -15.64 -4.61 45.99
CA GLU A 34 -16.76 -3.71 46.33
C GLU A 34 -16.43 -2.22 46.14
N ASN A 35 -15.17 -1.83 46.33
CA ASN A 35 -14.70 -0.44 46.26
C ASN A 35 -13.86 -0.14 44.99
N GLY A 36 -14.00 -0.94 43.93
CA GLY A 36 -13.22 -0.76 42.69
C GLY A 36 -12.03 -1.71 42.59
N TRP A 37 -10.87 -1.22 42.14
CA TRP A 37 -9.66 -2.04 41.95
C TRP A 37 -9.13 -2.57 43.29
N ARG A 38 -8.95 -3.88 43.38
CA ARG A 38 -8.42 -4.57 44.58
C ARG A 38 -6.91 -4.80 44.52
N THR A 39 -6.33 -4.65 43.34
CA THR A 39 -4.89 -4.65 43.06
C THR A 39 -4.60 -3.58 42.01
N VAL A 40 -3.34 -3.23 41.80
CA VAL A 40 -2.91 -2.31 40.74
C VAL A 40 -2.54 -3.13 39.51
N PRO A 41 -3.40 -3.21 38.48
CA PRO A 41 -3.02 -3.87 37.23
C PRO A 41 -1.96 -3.04 36.52
N LEU A 42 -0.84 -3.67 36.18
CA LEU A 42 0.23 -3.05 35.38
C LEU A 42 0.26 -3.70 34.00
N LEU A 43 -0.02 -2.89 32.98
CA LEU A 43 0.02 -3.31 31.58
C LEU A 43 1.23 -2.63 30.95
N VAL A 44 2.22 -3.41 30.52
CA VAL A 44 3.49 -2.90 30.02
C VAL A 44 3.66 -3.32 28.57
N GLY A 45 3.92 -2.36 27.70
CA GLY A 45 4.15 -2.56 26.27
C GLY A 45 5.50 -1.98 25.85
N THR A 46 6.12 -2.57 24.85
CA THR A 46 7.38 -2.10 24.28
C THR A 46 7.20 -1.74 22.81
N GLY A 47 7.86 -0.66 22.38
CA GLY A 47 8.01 -0.34 20.97
C GLY A 47 8.76 -1.45 20.23
N GLY A 48 8.32 -1.76 19.02
CA GLY A 48 9.03 -2.64 18.07
C GLY A 48 8.21 -3.83 17.59
N SER A 49 7.04 -4.08 18.18
CA SER A 49 6.19 -5.23 17.84
C SER A 49 4.71 -4.94 18.12
N PHE A 50 4.18 -3.85 17.57
CA PHE A 50 2.75 -3.50 17.64
C PHE A 50 1.92 -4.18 16.55
N ASP A 51 2.21 -5.45 16.26
CA ASP A 51 1.54 -6.21 15.20
C ASP A 51 0.05 -6.48 15.49
N ASN A 52 -0.40 -6.23 16.73
CA ASN A 52 -1.81 -6.19 17.16
C ASN A 52 -2.03 -4.97 18.09
N GLY A 53 -1.46 -3.82 17.71
CA GLY A 53 -1.30 -2.67 18.61
C GLY A 53 -2.56 -1.86 18.92
N ALA A 54 -3.66 -2.07 18.19
CA ALA A 54 -4.88 -1.29 18.32
C ALA A 54 -5.46 -1.29 19.75
N ASP A 55 -5.40 -2.42 20.44
CA ASP A 55 -5.82 -2.52 21.85
C ASP A 55 -4.92 -1.66 22.75
N ALA A 56 -3.61 -1.71 22.53
CA ALA A 56 -2.64 -0.98 23.35
C ALA A 56 -2.71 0.52 23.10
N GLU A 57 -2.88 0.91 21.84
CA GLU A 57 -3.11 2.29 21.43
C GLU A 57 -4.40 2.85 22.05
N ASN A 58 -5.51 2.10 21.98
CA ASN A 58 -6.76 2.50 22.59
C ASN A 58 -6.66 2.64 24.12
N PHE A 59 -6.03 1.68 24.81
CA PHE A 59 -5.85 1.75 26.26
C PHE A 59 -4.91 2.91 26.65
N PHE A 60 -3.90 3.20 25.83
CA PHE A 60 -2.96 4.29 26.07
C PHE A 60 -3.57 5.67 25.83
N TYR A 61 -4.29 5.89 24.73
CA TYR A 61 -4.89 7.20 24.43
C TYR A 61 -6.25 7.43 25.10
N ASN A 62 -6.92 6.37 25.57
CA ASN A 62 -8.20 6.44 26.27
C ASN A 62 -8.15 5.71 27.64
N PRO A 63 -7.23 6.08 28.56
CA PRO A 63 -7.04 5.36 29.82
C PRO A 63 -8.29 5.41 30.72
N GLU A 64 -8.92 6.58 30.87
CA GLU A 64 -10.10 6.74 31.74
C GLU A 64 -11.28 5.90 31.26
N SER A 65 -11.52 5.85 29.94
CA SER A 65 -12.56 5.01 29.32
C SER A 65 -12.35 3.52 29.58
N ASN A 66 -11.10 3.11 29.79
CA ASN A 66 -10.71 1.74 30.13
C ASN A 66 -10.56 1.53 31.66
N ASN A 67 -10.94 2.52 32.48
CA ASN A 67 -10.82 2.53 33.94
C ASN A 67 -9.36 2.47 34.46
N PHE A 68 -8.43 3.07 33.71
CA PHE A 68 -7.02 3.25 34.08
C PHE A 68 -6.73 4.67 34.54
N LEU A 69 -5.64 4.82 35.29
CA LEU A 69 -5.11 6.12 35.68
C LEU A 69 -4.59 6.87 34.43
N ALA A 70 -5.14 8.06 34.20
CA ALA A 70 -4.63 8.97 33.18
C ALA A 70 -3.50 9.84 33.73
N ILE A 71 -2.52 10.09 32.89
CA ILE A 71 -1.44 11.05 33.11
C ILE A 71 -1.58 12.14 32.07
N GLU A 72 -1.54 13.39 32.51
CA GLU A 72 -1.53 14.54 31.61
C GLU A 72 -0.14 14.69 31.00
N ASP A 73 -0.07 14.58 29.68
CA ASP A 73 1.16 14.81 28.95
C ASP A 73 1.54 16.30 29.01
N ALA A 74 2.74 16.59 29.51
CA ALA A 74 3.17 17.96 29.78
C ALA A 74 3.34 18.83 28.52
N VAL A 75 3.42 18.22 27.33
CA VAL A 75 3.62 18.93 26.06
C VAL A 75 2.30 19.16 25.35
N SER A 76 1.46 18.14 25.24
CA SER A 76 0.20 18.17 24.50
C SER A 76 -1.04 18.51 25.36
N GLY A 77 -0.92 18.42 26.69
CA GLY A 77 -2.07 18.55 27.61
C GLY A 77 -3.08 17.40 27.51
N ARG A 78 -2.78 16.37 26.70
CA ARG A 78 -3.66 15.23 26.50
C ARG A 78 -3.52 14.25 27.66
N LYS A 79 -4.63 13.70 28.11
CA LYS A 79 -4.66 12.61 29.09
C LYS A 79 -4.37 11.27 28.41
N THR A 80 -3.26 10.63 28.76
CA THR A 80 -2.80 9.36 28.19
C THR A 80 -2.28 8.40 29.28
N GLY A 81 -1.87 7.20 28.88
CA GLY A 81 -1.10 6.31 29.74
C GLY A 81 0.32 6.83 30.00
N LEU A 82 1.04 6.20 30.94
CA LEU A 82 2.42 6.57 31.24
C LEU A 82 3.34 6.24 30.05
N PHE A 83 3.91 7.28 29.44
CA PHE A 83 4.98 7.12 28.45
C PHE A 83 6.36 7.22 29.11
N LEU A 84 7.20 6.23 28.85
CA LEU A 84 8.61 6.22 29.25
C LEU A 84 9.47 6.29 27.98
N SER A 85 10.11 7.43 27.75
CA SER A 85 10.94 7.64 26.56
C SER A 85 12.28 6.89 26.63
N GLY A 86 12.92 6.74 25.47
CA GLY A 86 14.28 6.21 25.33
C GLY A 86 15.34 6.97 26.11
N LEU A 87 15.05 8.20 26.56
CA LEU A 87 15.93 8.97 27.44
C LEU A 87 16.19 8.28 28.79
N TYR A 88 15.33 7.32 29.17
CA TYR A 88 15.47 6.55 30.40
C TYR A 88 16.36 5.30 30.27
N ARG A 89 17.04 5.11 29.12
CA ARG A 89 17.95 3.98 28.86
C ARG A 89 19.02 3.79 29.95
N MET A 90 19.32 2.53 30.25
CA MET A 90 20.12 2.13 31.42
C MET A 90 21.61 2.46 31.29
N ASP A 91 22.16 2.37 30.08
CA ASP A 91 23.56 2.58 29.73
C ASP A 91 23.97 4.06 29.77
N CYS A 92 23.01 4.99 29.75
CA CYS A 92 23.25 6.43 29.91
C CYS A 92 23.01 6.93 31.35
N LYS A 93 22.77 6.05 32.33
CA LYS A 93 22.54 6.50 33.72
C LYS A 93 23.83 6.91 34.43
N LYS A 94 23.77 8.04 35.13
CA LYS A 94 24.83 8.54 36.03
C LYS A 94 24.49 8.27 37.49
N GLU A 95 25.51 8.11 38.33
CA GLU A 95 25.31 7.98 39.77
C GLU A 95 25.16 9.36 40.42
N THR A 96 24.21 9.47 41.35
CA THR A 96 24.02 10.64 42.21
C THR A 96 23.52 10.19 43.58
N SER A 97 23.39 11.10 44.52
CA SER A 97 22.69 10.81 45.77
C SER A 97 21.20 11.12 45.67
N LEU A 98 20.39 10.43 46.47
CA LEU A 98 18.95 10.71 46.54
C LEU A 98 18.68 12.16 46.99
N GLY A 99 19.49 12.67 47.93
CA GLY A 99 19.40 14.05 48.41
C GLY A 99 19.61 15.09 47.30
N SER A 100 20.72 14.99 46.56
CA SER A 100 21.01 15.86 45.41
C SER A 100 19.93 15.77 44.34
N TRP A 101 19.50 14.57 43.97
CA TRP A 101 18.47 14.39 42.96
C TRP A 101 17.12 15.03 43.33
N LEU A 102 16.67 14.89 44.58
CA LEU A 102 15.42 15.51 45.03
C LEU A 102 15.47 17.05 45.00
N ARG A 103 16.64 17.64 45.27
CA ARG A 103 16.81 19.10 45.16
C ARG A 103 16.89 19.56 43.71
N GLU A 104 17.76 18.95 42.92
CA GLU A 104 18.10 19.39 41.56
C GLU A 104 16.98 19.09 40.55
N GLU A 105 16.42 17.88 40.58
CA GLU A 105 15.47 17.41 39.57
C GLU A 105 14.01 17.53 40.00
N ARG A 106 13.74 17.52 41.32
CA ARG A 106 12.38 17.66 41.86
C ARG A 106 12.13 19.01 42.53
N GLY A 107 13.14 19.88 42.61
CA GLY A 107 13.01 21.23 43.18
C GLY A 107 12.56 21.24 44.64
N MET A 108 12.79 20.15 45.40
CA MET A 108 12.32 20.06 46.77
C MET A 108 13.25 20.82 47.73
N ASP A 109 12.69 21.74 48.51
CA ASP A 109 13.41 22.44 49.57
C ASP A 109 13.50 21.57 50.84
N ILE A 110 14.52 20.70 50.87
CA ILE A 110 14.79 19.80 52.01
C ILE A 110 15.94 20.37 52.81
N LYS A 111 15.68 20.79 54.06
CA LYS A 111 16.68 21.47 54.93
C LYS A 111 17.88 20.60 55.30
N ASP A 112 17.66 19.30 55.56
CA ASP A 112 18.71 18.34 55.89
C ASP A 112 18.63 17.14 54.95
N ILE A 113 19.64 17.01 54.08
CA ILE A 113 19.76 15.91 53.11
C ILE A 113 20.85 14.91 53.49
N THR A 114 21.52 15.07 54.64
CA THR A 114 22.72 14.28 54.99
C THR A 114 22.46 12.77 55.01
N GLU A 115 21.31 12.32 55.50
CA GLU A 115 20.92 10.90 55.45
C GLU A 115 20.53 10.44 54.04
N LEU A 116 19.87 11.32 53.26
CA LEU A 116 19.49 11.03 51.88
C LEU A 116 20.73 10.97 50.96
N ASP A 117 21.79 11.70 51.29
CA ASP A 117 23.04 11.74 50.53
C ASP A 117 23.84 10.44 50.60
N LYS A 118 23.63 9.67 51.67
CA LYS A 118 24.19 8.32 51.84
C LYS A 118 23.56 7.32 50.88
N ILE A 119 22.36 7.59 50.36
CA ILE A 119 21.65 6.70 49.45
C ILE A 119 22.09 7.03 48.02
N LYS A 120 22.92 6.15 47.44
CA LYS A 120 23.35 6.25 46.04
C LYS A 120 22.29 5.68 45.12
N ILE A 121 21.96 6.45 44.08
CA ILE A 121 20.97 6.09 43.07
C ILE A 121 21.53 6.33 41.67
N ARG A 122 20.97 5.64 40.68
CA ARG A 122 21.30 5.83 39.25
C ARG A 122 20.17 6.55 38.55
N VAL A 123 20.47 7.73 38.02
CA VAL A 123 19.50 8.62 37.37
C VAL A 123 19.85 8.78 35.90
N SER A 124 18.85 9.01 35.07
CA SER A 124 19.04 9.16 33.63
C SER A 124 19.74 10.47 33.30
N ASP A 125 20.85 10.38 32.57
CA ASP A 125 21.48 11.54 31.93
C ASP A 125 20.81 11.77 30.58
N LYS A 126 19.82 12.67 30.55
CA LYS A 126 18.96 12.88 29.38
C LYS A 126 19.72 13.46 28.18
N GLU A 127 20.69 14.35 28.42
CA GLU A 127 21.52 14.93 27.35
C GLU A 127 22.39 13.86 26.71
N LYS A 128 23.07 13.06 27.54
CA LYS A 128 23.87 11.93 27.04
C LYS A 128 23.00 10.90 26.32
N ALA A 129 21.82 10.59 26.85
CA ALA A 129 20.90 9.64 26.23
C ALA A 129 20.40 10.13 24.86
N LEU A 130 20.03 11.41 24.75
CA LEU A 130 19.60 12.01 23.49
C LEU A 130 20.72 11.95 22.44
N ALA A 131 21.92 12.42 22.78
CA ALA A 131 23.07 12.38 21.88
C ALA A 131 23.42 10.95 21.43
N THR A 132 23.28 9.96 22.32
CA THR A 132 23.51 8.54 22.00
C THR A 132 22.44 8.03 21.02
N ILE A 133 21.16 8.33 21.28
CA ILE A 133 20.04 7.92 20.41
C ILE A 133 20.19 8.54 19.02
N GLU A 134 20.51 9.84 18.93
CA GLU A 134 20.70 10.53 17.66
C GLU A 134 21.87 9.93 16.86
N SER A 135 22.99 9.64 17.52
CA SER A 135 24.14 8.99 16.89
C SER A 135 23.80 7.59 16.37
N GLU A 136 23.10 6.77 17.16
CA GLU A 136 22.64 5.45 16.74
C GLU A 136 21.66 5.53 15.56
N ARG A 137 20.71 6.47 15.58
CA ARG A 137 19.78 6.71 14.48
C ARG A 137 20.51 7.11 13.19
N GLU A 138 21.47 8.04 13.26
CA GLU A 138 22.27 8.46 12.09
C GLU A 138 23.12 7.33 11.51
N ASN A 139 23.70 6.48 12.37
CA ASN A 139 24.43 5.30 11.91
C ASN A 139 23.49 4.30 11.22
N MET A 140 22.30 4.09 11.77
CA MET A 140 21.31 3.16 11.21
C MET A 140 20.67 3.65 9.91
N LYS A 141 20.59 4.96 9.67
CA LYS A 141 20.16 5.52 8.36
C LYS A 141 21.05 5.06 7.19
N ARG A 142 22.31 4.71 7.46
CA ARG A 142 23.26 4.23 6.45
C ARG A 142 23.10 2.74 6.14
N ASN A 143 22.27 2.04 6.92
CA ASN A 143 21.99 0.63 6.68
C ASN A 143 21.04 0.49 5.48
N PRO A 144 21.31 -0.42 4.52
CA PRO A 144 20.41 -0.66 3.39
C PRO A 144 19.02 -1.19 3.83
N ASP A 145 18.93 -1.84 4.99
CA ASP A 145 17.67 -2.32 5.56
C ASP A 145 17.00 -1.23 6.41
N ARG A 146 16.01 -0.57 5.82
CA ARG A 146 15.24 0.52 6.45
C ARG A 146 14.41 0.04 7.64
N THR A 147 14.06 -1.24 7.71
CA THR A 147 13.29 -1.80 8.84
C THR A 147 14.09 -1.76 10.14
N LEU A 148 15.43 -1.87 10.05
CA LEU A 148 16.31 -1.78 11.22
C LEU A 148 16.40 -0.34 11.74
N TYR A 149 16.34 0.65 10.85
CA TYR A 149 16.27 2.05 11.25
C TYR A 149 14.98 2.36 12.01
N LEU A 150 13.83 1.87 11.51
CA LEU A 150 12.56 2.01 12.23
C LEU A 150 12.59 1.29 13.58
N LYS A 151 13.09 0.05 13.65
CA LYS A 151 13.27 -0.66 14.92
C LYS A 151 14.13 0.13 15.91
N GLN A 152 15.19 0.78 15.44
CA GLN A 152 16.03 1.63 16.29
C GLN A 152 15.25 2.82 16.88
N ILE A 153 14.38 3.46 16.08
CA ILE A 153 13.48 4.51 16.56
C ILE A 153 12.54 3.95 17.64
N MET A 154 11.94 2.79 17.37
CA MET A 154 10.95 2.16 18.25
C MET A 154 11.51 1.64 19.57
N TYR A 155 12.75 1.13 19.59
CA TYR A 155 13.40 0.63 20.80
C TYR A 155 13.81 1.75 21.75
N TYR A 156 14.10 2.94 21.21
CA TYR A 156 14.41 4.14 21.98
C TYR A 156 13.55 5.32 21.51
N PRO A 157 12.23 5.28 21.79
CA PRO A 157 11.28 6.26 21.30
C PRO A 157 11.41 7.56 22.08
N LEU A 158 11.47 8.69 21.39
CA LEU A 158 11.51 10.03 21.99
C LEU A 158 10.10 10.62 22.14
N THR A 159 9.17 10.20 21.27
CA THR A 159 7.76 10.59 21.31
C THR A 159 6.86 9.38 21.45
N VAL A 160 5.61 9.60 21.86
CA VAL A 160 4.59 8.56 21.94
C VAL A 160 4.34 7.92 20.56
N ASP A 161 4.25 8.74 19.52
CA ASP A 161 3.98 8.27 18.16
C ASP A 161 5.07 7.30 17.67
N GLU A 162 6.31 7.51 18.08
CA GLU A 162 7.44 6.61 17.78
C GLU A 162 7.28 5.21 18.42
N CYS A 163 6.53 5.07 19.52
CA CYS A 163 6.20 3.76 20.08
C CYS A 163 5.25 2.97 19.17
N PHE A 164 4.23 3.65 18.63
CA PHE A 164 3.17 3.05 17.83
C PHE A 164 3.49 2.96 16.33
N LEU A 165 4.71 3.31 15.91
CA LEU A 165 5.16 3.05 14.55
C LEU A 165 4.98 1.57 14.24
N SER A 166 4.21 1.21 13.22
CA SER A 166 4.10 -0.20 12.84
C SER A 166 5.42 -0.65 12.23
N SER A 167 5.96 -1.79 12.69
CA SER A 167 7.16 -2.40 12.07
C SER A 167 6.93 -2.86 10.62
N SER A 168 5.66 -2.86 10.18
CA SER A 168 5.30 -2.92 8.77
C SER A 168 5.65 -1.59 8.10
N ASP A 169 6.88 -1.52 7.61
CA ASP A 169 7.21 -0.55 6.59
C ASP A 169 6.25 -0.75 5.42
N ASN A 170 5.45 0.27 5.12
CA ASN A 170 4.77 0.30 3.83
C ASN A 170 5.85 0.30 2.75
N ILE A 171 5.86 -0.75 1.94
CA ILE A 171 6.89 -1.00 0.93
C ILE A 171 6.84 -0.03 -0.25
N PHE A 172 5.73 0.70 -0.42
CA PHE A 172 5.46 1.58 -1.55
C PHE A 172 5.83 3.06 -1.30
N ASP A 173 5.97 3.84 -2.37
CA ASP A 173 6.16 5.30 -2.28
C ASP A 173 4.85 6.02 -1.88
N ILE A 174 4.67 6.18 -0.57
CA ILE A 174 3.50 6.86 0.02
C ILE A 174 3.36 8.30 -0.50
N GLU A 175 4.46 9.05 -0.64
CA GLU A 175 4.40 10.45 -1.07
C GLU A 175 4.03 10.57 -2.54
N GLY A 176 4.56 9.70 -3.40
CA GLY A 176 4.16 9.57 -4.80
C GLY A 176 2.67 9.26 -4.92
N ALA A 177 2.17 8.28 -4.16
CA ALA A 177 0.76 7.90 -4.16
C ALA A 177 -0.16 9.02 -3.68
N LYS A 178 0.18 9.71 -2.57
CA LYS A 178 -0.57 10.88 -2.06
C LYS A 178 -0.64 12.01 -3.10
N ARG A 179 0.48 12.32 -3.75
CA ARG A 179 0.54 13.35 -4.81
C ARG A 179 -0.37 13.00 -5.99
N GLN A 180 -0.32 11.75 -6.46
CA GLN A 180 -1.19 11.31 -7.55
C GLN A 180 -2.67 11.33 -7.13
N LYS A 181 -3.01 10.84 -5.94
CA LYS A 181 -4.39 10.84 -5.43
C LYS A 181 -4.96 12.26 -5.37
N ASN A 182 -4.20 13.20 -4.82
CA ASN A 182 -4.59 14.62 -4.77
C ASN A 182 -4.76 15.23 -6.16
N ARG A 183 -3.91 14.85 -7.13
CA ARG A 183 -4.05 15.27 -8.53
C ARG A 183 -5.35 14.75 -9.15
N LEU A 184 -5.69 13.49 -8.94
CA LEU A 184 -6.94 12.91 -9.47
C LEU A 184 -8.17 13.62 -8.90
N ALA A 185 -8.14 13.97 -7.62
CA ALA A 185 -9.21 14.74 -6.97
C ALA A 185 -9.40 16.14 -7.58
N GLN A 186 -8.36 16.75 -8.16
CA GLN A 186 -8.43 18.07 -8.81
C GLN A 186 -8.83 18.00 -10.30
N VAL A 187 -8.57 16.88 -10.97
CA VAL A 187 -8.69 16.75 -12.43
C VAL A 187 -10.04 16.15 -12.85
N GLU A 188 -10.88 15.69 -11.91
CA GLU A 188 -12.20 15.05 -12.14
C GLU A 188 -12.17 13.88 -13.15
N ARG A 189 -11.01 13.26 -13.36
CA ARG A 189 -10.87 12.07 -14.22
C ARG A 189 -10.77 10.82 -13.37
N THR A 190 -11.92 10.26 -13.00
CA THR A 190 -12.04 9.03 -12.19
C THR A 190 -12.54 7.82 -12.99
N GLY A 191 -12.59 7.92 -14.32
CA GLY A 191 -13.08 6.87 -15.21
C GLY A 191 -14.60 6.95 -15.45
N THR A 192 -15.10 6.09 -16.33
CA THR A 192 -16.50 6.06 -16.75
C THR A 192 -17.19 4.84 -16.13
N PRO A 193 -18.23 5.02 -15.29
CA PRO A 193 -18.98 3.91 -14.71
C PRO A 193 -19.88 3.25 -15.75
N VAL A 194 -19.79 1.93 -15.84
CA VAL A 194 -20.59 1.11 -16.77
C VAL A 194 -21.06 -0.19 -16.13
N VAL A 195 -22.10 -0.77 -16.72
CA VAL A 195 -22.52 -2.16 -16.50
C VAL A 195 -22.36 -2.92 -17.81
N LEU A 196 -21.74 -4.10 -17.75
CA LEU A 196 -21.52 -4.92 -18.94
C LEU A 196 -22.65 -5.92 -19.12
N TYR A 197 -23.00 -6.17 -20.39
CA TYR A 197 -23.98 -7.19 -20.76
C TYR A 197 -23.53 -7.90 -22.04
N GLN A 198 -24.06 -9.10 -22.25
CA GLN A 198 -23.85 -9.87 -23.47
C GLN A 198 -25.04 -9.63 -24.41
N ASP A 199 -24.76 -9.30 -25.67
CA ASP A 199 -25.80 -9.15 -26.68
C ASP A 199 -26.25 -10.50 -27.27
N GLU A 200 -27.25 -10.46 -28.15
CA GLU A 200 -27.84 -11.65 -28.77
C GLU A 200 -26.83 -12.43 -29.65
N GLU A 201 -25.81 -11.76 -30.16
CA GLU A 201 -24.74 -12.34 -30.99
C GLU A 201 -23.59 -12.91 -30.14
N GLY A 202 -23.65 -12.72 -28.82
CA GLY A 202 -22.66 -13.20 -27.87
C GLY A 202 -21.50 -12.23 -27.63
N GLY A 203 -21.51 -11.05 -28.24
CA GLY A 203 -20.57 -9.96 -28.01
C GLY A 203 -20.83 -9.25 -26.68
N VAL A 204 -19.79 -8.69 -26.07
CA VAL A 204 -19.93 -7.91 -24.82
C VAL A 204 -20.11 -6.43 -25.15
N LYS A 205 -21.15 -5.82 -24.60
CA LYS A 205 -21.47 -4.40 -24.69
C LYS A 205 -21.57 -3.78 -23.29
N HIS A 206 -21.69 -2.46 -23.25
CA HIS A 206 -21.79 -1.70 -22.01
C HIS A 206 -22.94 -0.71 -22.06
N ASP A 207 -23.56 -0.46 -20.91
CA ASP A 207 -24.45 0.67 -20.67
C ASP A 207 -23.83 1.59 -19.61
N PHE A 208 -24.00 2.90 -19.79
CA PHE A 208 -23.60 3.88 -18.77
C PHE A 208 -24.51 3.77 -17.55
N THR A 209 -23.96 4.01 -16.37
CA THR A 209 -24.71 3.94 -15.11
C THR A 209 -24.36 5.10 -14.19
N ASP A 210 -25.33 5.52 -13.39
CA ASP A 210 -25.14 6.53 -12.34
C ASP A 210 -24.65 5.93 -11.02
N MET A 211 -24.44 4.60 -10.98
CA MET A 211 -23.81 3.96 -9.82
C MET A 211 -22.41 4.54 -9.57
N LEU A 212 -22.06 4.67 -8.30
CA LEU A 212 -20.77 5.23 -7.89
C LEU A 212 -19.81 4.10 -7.51
N PRO A 213 -18.51 4.25 -7.79
CA PRO A 213 -17.51 3.36 -7.24
C PRO A 213 -17.46 3.49 -5.71
N ILE A 214 -16.95 2.46 -5.04
CA ILE A 214 -16.65 2.50 -3.61
C ILE A 214 -15.72 3.70 -3.33
N SER A 215 -16.03 4.48 -2.29
CA SER A 215 -15.35 5.74 -2.00
C SER A 215 -14.48 5.72 -0.74
N HIS A 216 -14.56 4.67 0.09
CA HIS A 216 -13.86 4.59 1.37
C HIS A 216 -12.95 3.37 1.46
N PHE A 217 -11.79 3.58 2.08
CA PHE A 217 -10.89 2.53 2.55
C PHE A 217 -10.30 2.95 3.92
N PRO A 218 -10.44 2.12 4.99
CA PRO A 218 -11.22 0.88 5.04
C PRO A 218 -12.73 1.13 4.85
N LEU A 219 -13.47 0.07 4.49
CA LEU A 219 -14.93 0.16 4.34
C LEU A 219 -15.61 0.59 5.64
N GLN A 220 -16.57 1.51 5.54
CA GLN A 220 -17.36 1.99 6.66
C GLN A 220 -18.67 1.20 6.82
N THR A 221 -19.28 1.28 8.01
CA THR A 221 -20.58 0.65 8.26
C THR A 221 -21.66 1.39 7.47
N GLY A 222 -22.27 0.73 6.50
CA GLY A 222 -23.32 1.30 5.64
C GLY A 222 -22.86 1.63 4.21
N ASP A 223 -21.57 1.47 3.89
CA ASP A 223 -21.10 1.59 2.51
C ASP A 223 -21.78 0.54 1.62
N SER A 224 -22.29 0.99 0.46
CA SER A 224 -22.70 0.05 -0.59
C SER A 224 -21.46 -0.65 -1.12
N LYS A 225 -21.47 -1.98 -1.06
CA LYS A 225 -20.42 -2.80 -1.65
C LYS A 225 -20.72 -3.18 -3.10
N ASP A 226 -21.94 -2.90 -3.57
CA ASP A 226 -22.28 -3.01 -4.98
C ASP A 226 -21.82 -1.75 -5.71
N ALA A 227 -21.00 -1.93 -6.75
CA ALA A 227 -20.31 -0.87 -7.45
C ALA A 227 -20.18 -1.22 -8.94
N PRO A 228 -20.12 -0.23 -9.85
CA PRO A 228 -20.02 -0.47 -11.29
C PRO A 228 -18.60 -0.86 -11.71
N VAL A 229 -18.47 -1.31 -12.97
CA VAL A 229 -17.18 -1.36 -13.65
C VAL A 229 -16.75 0.07 -13.97
N ILE A 230 -15.49 0.41 -13.69
CA ILE A 230 -14.91 1.71 -14.04
C ILE A 230 -13.96 1.55 -15.23
N ILE A 231 -14.24 2.25 -16.33
CA ILE A 231 -13.41 2.24 -17.53
C ILE A 231 -12.64 3.57 -17.65
N TYR A 232 -11.32 3.51 -17.65
CA TYR A 232 -10.43 4.65 -17.92
C TYR A 232 -10.15 4.81 -19.42
N GLU A 233 -10.03 3.69 -20.14
CA GLU A 233 -9.92 3.63 -21.60
C GLU A 233 -10.72 2.43 -22.11
N PHE A 234 -11.67 2.67 -23.01
CA PHE A 234 -12.42 1.60 -23.67
C PHE A 234 -11.49 0.67 -24.46
N PRO A 235 -11.82 -0.63 -24.59
CA PRO A 235 -11.01 -1.56 -25.37
C PRO A 235 -10.95 -1.10 -26.83
N VAL A 236 -9.81 -1.33 -27.49
CA VAL A 236 -9.72 -1.19 -28.94
C VAL A 236 -10.58 -2.26 -29.62
N ASP A 237 -11.15 -1.94 -30.79
CA ASP A 237 -11.92 -2.91 -31.56
C ASP A 237 -11.08 -4.15 -31.92
N ASN A 238 -11.63 -5.34 -31.67
CA ASN A 238 -10.96 -6.63 -31.88
C ASN A 238 -9.54 -6.67 -31.29
N PRO A 239 -9.43 -6.54 -29.96
CA PRO A 239 -8.13 -6.35 -29.31
C PRO A 239 -7.22 -7.56 -29.54
N PRO A 240 -5.98 -7.36 -30.02
CA PRO A 240 -5.08 -8.44 -30.35
C PRO A 240 -4.73 -9.26 -29.11
N TYR A 241 -4.52 -10.56 -29.33
CA TYR A 241 -4.22 -11.49 -28.26
C TYR A 241 -2.98 -11.04 -27.47
N GLY A 242 -3.15 -10.91 -26.16
CA GLY A 242 -2.08 -10.52 -25.23
C GLY A 242 -1.80 -9.02 -25.15
N LEU A 243 -2.62 -8.15 -25.76
CA LEU A 243 -2.57 -6.71 -25.52
C LEU A 243 -3.01 -6.35 -24.09
N TYR A 244 -4.10 -6.96 -23.65
CA TYR A 244 -4.66 -6.75 -22.32
C TYR A 244 -4.39 -7.95 -21.41
N VAL A 245 -4.12 -7.65 -20.15
CA VAL A 245 -3.92 -8.61 -19.08
C VAL A 245 -4.86 -8.25 -17.94
N ALA A 246 -5.39 -9.25 -17.26
CA ALA A 246 -6.25 -9.08 -16.10
C ALA A 246 -5.61 -9.72 -14.87
N GLY A 247 -5.70 -9.03 -13.74
CA GLY A 247 -5.45 -9.61 -12.42
C GLY A 247 -6.76 -9.68 -11.65
N VAL A 248 -7.03 -10.84 -11.03
CA VAL A 248 -8.30 -11.10 -10.34
C VAL A 248 -8.05 -11.63 -8.94
N ASP A 249 -8.61 -10.95 -7.95
CA ASP A 249 -8.65 -11.35 -6.54
C ASP A 249 -10.13 -11.60 -6.13
N PRO A 250 -10.59 -12.86 -6.12
CA PRO A 250 -11.95 -13.21 -5.77
C PRO A 250 -12.15 -13.29 -4.25
N TYR A 251 -13.40 -13.11 -3.78
CA TYR A 251 -13.75 -13.20 -2.36
C TYR A 251 -14.60 -14.43 -2.04
N ARG A 252 -14.49 -14.92 -0.81
CA ARG A 252 -15.28 -16.05 -0.31
C ARG A 252 -16.67 -15.62 0.17
N GLN A 253 -17.72 -16.32 -0.28
CA GLN A 253 -19.11 -16.05 0.10
C GLN A 253 -19.43 -16.41 1.56
N GLY A 254 -18.67 -17.33 2.18
CA GLY A 254 -19.04 -18.00 3.44
C GLY A 254 -18.38 -17.51 4.74
N LYS A 255 -17.48 -16.53 4.73
CA LYS A 255 -16.90 -16.00 5.98
C LYS A 255 -17.63 -14.73 6.43
N ALA A 256 -18.57 -14.92 7.36
CA ALA A 256 -19.14 -13.98 8.35
C ALA A 256 -19.80 -12.67 7.85
N GLN A 257 -20.90 -12.29 8.52
CA GLN A 257 -21.53 -10.95 8.48
C GLN A 257 -20.56 -9.75 8.67
N TYR A 258 -19.29 -10.02 9.00
CA TYR A 258 -18.24 -9.04 9.30
C TYR A 258 -17.05 -9.05 8.32
N SER A 259 -17.08 -9.86 7.25
CA SER A 259 -16.00 -9.82 6.24
C SER A 259 -16.08 -8.54 5.38
N SER A 260 -14.97 -7.81 5.32
CA SER A 260 -14.78 -6.59 4.52
C SER A 260 -14.16 -6.85 3.13
N SER A 261 -13.73 -8.08 2.82
CA SER A 261 -13.13 -8.41 1.51
C SER A 261 -14.08 -8.19 0.34
N LEU A 262 -13.55 -7.65 -0.75
CA LEU A 262 -14.20 -7.32 -2.00
C LEU A 262 -13.60 -8.17 -3.11
N GLY A 263 -14.36 -8.41 -4.17
CA GLY A 263 -13.79 -8.99 -5.38
C GLY A 263 -13.21 -7.90 -6.24
N ALA A 264 -11.94 -8.02 -6.61
CA ALA A 264 -11.22 -7.02 -7.40
C ALA A 264 -10.74 -7.59 -8.74
N VAL A 265 -10.95 -6.83 -9.81
CA VAL A 265 -10.43 -7.09 -11.15
C VAL A 265 -9.76 -5.81 -11.67
N TYR A 266 -8.53 -5.93 -12.14
CA TYR A 266 -7.83 -4.85 -12.85
C TYR A 266 -7.45 -5.29 -14.25
N ILE A 267 -7.81 -4.48 -15.25
CA ILE A 267 -7.36 -4.65 -16.63
C ILE A 267 -6.19 -3.72 -16.90
N TYR A 268 -5.09 -4.30 -17.33
CA TYR A 268 -3.85 -3.63 -17.66
C TYR A 268 -3.57 -3.74 -19.16
N LYS A 269 -3.30 -2.60 -19.81
CA LYS A 269 -2.92 -2.52 -21.22
C LYS A 269 -1.39 -2.50 -21.34
N ARG A 270 -0.83 -3.52 -21.99
CA ARG A 270 0.62 -3.65 -22.22
C ARG A 270 1.11 -2.66 -23.28
N MET A 271 2.41 -2.41 -23.30
CA MET A 271 3.05 -1.56 -24.30
C MET A 271 2.93 -2.18 -25.70
N HIS A 272 2.46 -1.41 -26.69
CA HIS A 272 2.28 -1.84 -28.07
C HIS A 272 2.82 -0.78 -29.05
N ASP A 273 3.36 -1.22 -30.20
CA ASP A 273 4.14 -0.44 -31.18
C ASP A 273 3.40 0.73 -31.86
N ILE A 274 2.14 0.99 -31.51
CA ILE A 274 1.36 2.10 -32.08
C ILE A 274 1.83 3.40 -31.40
N VAL A 275 2.87 4.00 -31.96
CA VAL A 275 3.36 5.33 -31.60
C VAL A 275 2.20 6.33 -31.68
N GLY A 276 1.78 6.87 -30.53
CA GLY A 276 0.77 7.94 -30.45
C GLY A 276 -0.42 7.68 -29.54
N GLU A 277 -0.58 6.47 -28.98
CA GLU A 277 -1.65 6.21 -28.01
C GLU A 277 -1.33 6.78 -26.62
N LYS A 278 -2.30 7.48 -26.02
CA LYS A 278 -2.16 8.13 -24.71
C LYS A 278 -2.15 7.15 -23.53
N TYR A 279 -2.72 5.96 -23.72
CA TYR A 279 -2.87 4.93 -22.70
C TYR A 279 -2.08 3.71 -23.14
N GLN A 280 -0.86 3.58 -22.62
CA GLN A 280 0.00 2.42 -22.79
C GLN A 280 0.67 2.16 -21.45
N ASP A 281 0.91 0.88 -21.15
CA ASP A 281 1.63 0.48 -19.94
C ASP A 281 0.91 0.95 -18.66
N MET A 282 -0.43 0.82 -18.64
CA MET A 282 -1.27 1.30 -17.54
C MET A 282 -2.58 0.56 -17.38
N PHE A 283 -3.21 0.73 -16.21
CA PHE A 283 -4.56 0.22 -15.95
C PHE A 283 -5.60 1.00 -16.75
N VAL A 284 -6.50 0.26 -17.41
CA VAL A 284 -7.52 0.81 -18.32
C VAL A 284 -8.94 0.54 -17.86
N ALA A 285 -9.14 -0.42 -16.95
CA ALA A 285 -10.41 -0.63 -16.28
C ALA A 285 -10.22 -1.31 -14.92
N SER A 286 -11.17 -1.12 -14.02
CA SER A 286 -11.27 -1.85 -12.76
C SER A 286 -12.72 -2.23 -12.43
N TYR A 287 -12.90 -3.34 -11.73
CA TYR A 287 -14.18 -3.74 -11.16
C TYR A 287 -13.93 -4.26 -9.75
N VAL A 288 -14.38 -3.49 -8.75
CA VAL A 288 -14.15 -3.79 -7.34
C VAL A 288 -15.46 -3.69 -6.58
N ALA A 289 -16.07 -4.84 -6.28
CA ALA A 289 -17.41 -4.90 -5.73
C ALA A 289 -17.65 -6.19 -4.94
N ARG A 290 -18.74 -6.19 -4.16
CA ARG A 290 -19.32 -7.35 -3.48
C ARG A 290 -20.85 -7.21 -3.48
N PRO A 291 -21.52 -7.47 -4.61
CA PRO A 291 -22.98 -7.55 -4.69
C PRO A 291 -23.52 -8.66 -3.79
N ASP A 292 -24.82 -8.62 -3.50
CA ASP A 292 -25.50 -9.58 -2.61
C ASP A 292 -25.35 -11.03 -3.07
N LYS A 293 -25.33 -11.23 -4.39
CA LYS A 293 -25.12 -12.55 -5.02
C LYS A 293 -23.74 -12.59 -5.65
N LYS A 294 -22.96 -13.59 -5.27
CA LYS A 294 -21.59 -13.76 -5.76
C LYS A 294 -21.54 -13.96 -7.27
N GLU A 295 -22.52 -14.67 -7.82
CA GLU A 295 -22.62 -14.95 -9.25
C GLU A 295 -22.78 -13.66 -10.09
N VAL A 296 -23.35 -12.59 -9.51
CA VAL A 296 -23.44 -11.28 -10.18
C VAL A 296 -22.05 -10.68 -10.35
N TRP A 297 -21.21 -10.79 -9.32
CA TRP A 297 -19.82 -10.36 -9.40
C TRP A 297 -19.04 -11.20 -10.41
N GLU A 298 -19.18 -12.52 -10.34
CA GLU A 298 -18.48 -13.44 -11.25
C GLU A 298 -18.85 -13.20 -12.71
N GLU A 299 -20.13 -12.90 -12.99
CA GLU A 299 -20.56 -12.56 -14.35
C GLU A 299 -20.00 -11.22 -14.84
N GLN A 300 -20.05 -10.16 -14.03
CA GLN A 300 -19.45 -8.86 -14.42
C GLN A 300 -17.93 -8.97 -14.61
N ALA A 301 -17.22 -9.69 -13.72
CA ALA A 301 -15.80 -9.96 -13.85
C ALA A 301 -15.48 -10.73 -15.15
N ARG A 302 -16.24 -11.77 -15.45
CA ARG A 302 -16.15 -12.53 -16.71
C ARG A 302 -16.37 -11.64 -17.93
N LEU A 303 -17.44 -10.85 -17.95
CA LEU A 303 -17.76 -9.97 -19.07
C LEU A 303 -16.67 -8.92 -19.28
N LEU A 304 -16.10 -8.37 -18.20
CA LEU A 304 -15.00 -7.42 -18.28
C LEU A 304 -13.75 -8.04 -18.94
N ILE A 305 -13.37 -9.25 -18.54
CA ILE A 305 -12.25 -9.98 -19.15
C ILE A 305 -12.50 -10.22 -20.64
N LYS A 306 -13.72 -10.64 -21.01
CA LYS A 306 -14.11 -10.87 -22.41
C LYS A 306 -14.12 -9.58 -23.22
N TYR A 307 -14.61 -8.49 -22.65
CA TYR A 307 -14.70 -7.19 -23.31
C TYR A 307 -13.33 -6.66 -23.75
N TYR A 308 -12.29 -6.94 -22.96
CA TYR A 308 -10.91 -6.59 -23.28
C TYR A 308 -10.10 -7.72 -23.92
N ASN A 309 -10.68 -8.91 -24.13
CA ASN A 309 -9.94 -10.11 -24.56
C ASN A 309 -8.68 -10.37 -23.70
N ALA A 310 -8.80 -10.19 -22.38
CA ALA A 310 -7.66 -10.11 -21.48
C ALA A 310 -7.18 -11.50 -21.03
N ARG A 311 -5.84 -11.68 -20.99
CA ARG A 311 -5.23 -12.86 -20.37
C ARG A 311 -5.20 -12.71 -18.85
N THR A 312 -5.80 -13.65 -18.13
CA THR A 312 -6.21 -13.45 -16.74
C THR A 312 -5.41 -14.29 -15.76
N LEU A 313 -4.64 -13.64 -14.89
CA LEU A 313 -4.01 -14.28 -13.75
C LEU A 313 -4.89 -14.11 -12.50
N CYS A 314 -5.49 -15.21 -12.06
CA CYS A 314 -6.40 -15.24 -10.92
C CYS A 314 -5.69 -15.76 -9.66
N GLU A 315 -5.98 -15.14 -8.52
CA GLU A 315 -5.72 -15.74 -7.20
C GLU A 315 -6.62 -16.97 -7.04
N ASN A 316 -6.07 -18.06 -6.51
CA ASN A 316 -6.75 -19.36 -6.45
C ASN A 316 -6.95 -19.90 -5.04
N ASP A 317 -6.89 -19.04 -4.01
CA ASP A 317 -7.31 -19.41 -2.66
C ASP A 317 -8.84 -19.57 -2.61
N ASP A 318 -9.58 -18.87 -3.49
CA ASP A 318 -10.97 -19.18 -3.82
C ASP A 318 -11.11 -19.60 -5.30
N ILE A 319 -11.37 -20.89 -5.54
CA ILE A 319 -11.41 -21.47 -6.89
C ILE A 319 -12.72 -21.18 -7.64
N SER A 320 -13.74 -20.68 -6.94
CA SER A 320 -15.11 -20.54 -7.48
C SER A 320 -15.16 -19.75 -8.78
N PHE A 321 -14.45 -18.62 -8.87
CA PHE A 321 -14.41 -17.83 -10.09
C PHE A 321 -13.77 -18.58 -11.26
N ILE A 322 -12.71 -19.35 -11.00
CA ILE A 322 -12.06 -20.20 -12.02
C ILE A 322 -13.04 -21.28 -12.50
N GLU A 323 -13.80 -21.90 -11.59
CA GLU A 323 -14.83 -22.88 -11.93
C GLU A 323 -15.99 -22.26 -12.71
N TYR A 324 -16.41 -21.04 -12.35
CA TYR A 324 -17.43 -20.28 -13.06
C TYR A 324 -17.01 -20.02 -14.51
N MET A 325 -15.79 -19.52 -14.73
CA MET A 325 -15.23 -19.30 -16.06
C MET A 325 -15.17 -20.60 -16.88
N LYS A 326 -14.78 -21.73 -16.26
CA LYS A 326 -14.79 -23.05 -16.90
C LYS A 326 -16.21 -23.48 -17.30
N ALA A 327 -17.17 -23.35 -16.39
CA ALA A 327 -18.57 -23.72 -16.63
C ALA A 327 -19.21 -22.90 -17.75
N LYS A 328 -18.79 -21.64 -17.93
CA LYS A 328 -19.23 -20.77 -19.02
C LYS A 328 -18.46 -20.94 -20.33
N GLY A 329 -17.48 -21.85 -20.40
CA GLY A 329 -16.68 -22.11 -21.60
C GLY A 329 -15.55 -21.10 -21.85
N ASP A 330 -15.25 -20.23 -20.88
CA ASP A 330 -14.32 -19.11 -21.00
C ASP A 330 -12.97 -19.38 -20.32
N ALA A 331 -12.65 -20.66 -20.06
CA ALA A 331 -11.38 -21.08 -19.45
C ALA A 331 -10.13 -20.70 -20.27
N HIS A 332 -10.29 -20.39 -21.56
CA HIS A 332 -9.19 -19.99 -22.44
C HIS A 332 -8.65 -18.58 -22.14
N TYR A 333 -9.40 -17.75 -21.41
CA TYR A 333 -8.91 -16.47 -20.89
C TYR A 333 -8.04 -16.62 -19.65
N LEU A 334 -8.12 -17.76 -18.95
CA LEU A 334 -7.41 -17.97 -17.70
C LEU A 334 -5.99 -18.46 -17.94
N GLU A 335 -5.05 -17.89 -17.20
CA GLU A 335 -3.68 -18.34 -17.16
C GLU A 335 -3.57 -19.66 -16.42
N ARG A 336 -2.94 -20.64 -17.07
CA ARG A 336 -2.50 -21.85 -16.40
C ARG A 336 -1.50 -21.50 -15.31
N GLN A 337 -1.43 -22.34 -14.28
CA GLN A 337 -0.51 -22.12 -13.17
C GLN A 337 0.91 -21.85 -13.72
N PRO A 338 1.47 -20.65 -13.47
CA PRO A 338 2.73 -20.28 -14.10
C PRO A 338 3.90 -21.13 -13.63
N GLU A 339 4.73 -21.59 -14.57
CA GLU A 339 5.88 -22.45 -14.24
C GLU A 339 6.92 -21.75 -13.38
N TRP A 340 7.04 -20.42 -13.49
CA TRP A 340 7.95 -19.60 -12.68
C TRP A 340 7.65 -19.66 -11.18
N LEU A 341 6.45 -20.08 -10.76
CA LEU A 341 6.18 -20.36 -9.35
C LEU A 341 7.16 -21.40 -8.78
N LYS A 342 7.61 -22.36 -9.60
CA LYS A 342 8.60 -23.37 -9.21
C LYS A 342 10.00 -22.77 -9.05
N GLU A 343 10.31 -21.68 -9.74
CA GLU A 343 11.58 -20.95 -9.58
C GLU A 343 11.61 -20.18 -8.27
N ILE A 344 10.48 -19.59 -7.87
CA ILE A 344 10.35 -18.79 -6.63
C ILE A 344 10.24 -19.69 -5.40
N VAL A 345 9.46 -20.78 -5.49
CA VAL A 345 9.28 -21.77 -4.43
C VAL A 345 9.71 -23.14 -4.95
N PRO A 346 11.02 -23.44 -4.96
CA PRO A 346 11.51 -24.76 -5.32
C PRO A 346 10.97 -25.78 -4.31
N ASN A 347 10.31 -26.84 -4.80
CA ASN A 347 9.60 -27.89 -4.04
C ASN A 347 8.13 -27.61 -3.67
N THR A 348 7.44 -26.66 -4.31
CA THR A 348 5.98 -26.57 -4.16
C THR A 348 5.29 -27.88 -4.60
N THR A 349 4.48 -28.46 -3.72
CA THR A 349 3.66 -29.66 -3.99
C THR A 349 2.26 -29.31 -4.50
N VAL A 350 1.91 -28.02 -4.52
CA VAL A 350 0.59 -27.52 -4.91
C VAL A 350 0.52 -27.42 -6.44
N GLN A 351 -0.10 -28.42 -7.07
CA GLN A 351 -0.45 -28.39 -8.49
C GLN A 351 -1.92 -27.99 -8.64
N ARG A 352 -2.15 -26.81 -9.23
CA ARG A 352 -3.47 -26.34 -9.64
C ARG A 352 -3.45 -26.13 -11.16
N ASP A 353 -4.59 -26.28 -11.82
CA ASP A 353 -4.65 -26.12 -13.27
C ASP A 353 -4.50 -24.66 -13.72
N TYR A 354 -5.01 -23.71 -12.93
CA TYR A 354 -5.11 -22.28 -13.26
C TYR A 354 -4.77 -21.39 -12.05
N GLY A 355 -4.27 -20.18 -12.35
CA GLY A 355 -4.01 -19.14 -11.36
C GLY A 355 -2.80 -19.39 -10.44
N ILE A 356 -2.66 -18.56 -9.42
CA ILE A 356 -1.58 -18.64 -8.42
C ILE A 356 -2.14 -18.65 -7.00
N HIS A 357 -1.45 -19.34 -6.09
CA HIS A 357 -1.79 -19.37 -4.66
C HIS A 357 -0.85 -18.42 -3.91
N ARG A 358 -1.38 -17.57 -3.03
CA ARG A 358 -0.58 -16.52 -2.37
C ARG A 358 -0.13 -16.88 -0.95
N SER A 359 -0.32 -18.11 -0.48
CA SER A 359 0.07 -18.46 0.91
C SER A 359 1.57 -18.41 1.21
N ALA A 360 2.44 -18.44 0.20
CA ALA A 360 3.87 -18.43 0.41
C ALA A 360 4.39 -16.99 0.39
N ASP A 361 5.12 -16.59 1.43
CA ASP A 361 5.71 -15.25 1.58
C ASP A 361 6.50 -14.85 0.33
N LYS A 362 7.32 -15.76 -0.21
CA LYS A 362 8.11 -15.51 -1.43
C LYS A 362 7.27 -15.16 -2.66
N ILE A 363 6.05 -15.70 -2.78
CA ILE A 363 5.15 -15.37 -3.89
C ILE A 363 4.61 -13.95 -3.68
N ARG A 364 4.22 -13.61 -2.44
CA ARG A 364 3.79 -12.26 -2.07
C ARG A 364 4.90 -11.25 -2.30
N ASP A 365 6.11 -11.50 -1.80
CA ASP A 365 7.29 -10.65 -1.99
C ASP A 365 7.59 -10.39 -3.48
N TYR A 366 7.44 -11.41 -4.33
CA TYR A 366 7.61 -11.26 -5.77
C TYR A 366 6.55 -10.37 -6.41
N LEU A 367 5.28 -10.59 -6.05
CA LEU A 367 4.16 -9.76 -6.52
C LEU A 367 4.33 -8.29 -6.10
N HIS A 368 4.64 -8.08 -4.82
CA HIS A 368 4.99 -6.78 -4.25
C HIS A 368 6.14 -6.11 -5.02
N ALA A 369 7.23 -6.84 -5.29
CA ALA A 369 8.38 -6.33 -6.02
C ALA A 369 8.03 -5.94 -7.47
N CYS A 370 7.20 -6.74 -8.15
CA CYS A 370 6.70 -6.41 -9.50
C CYS A 370 5.89 -5.12 -9.50
N PHE A 371 4.93 -4.99 -8.59
CA PHE A 371 4.07 -3.80 -8.54
C PHE A 371 4.84 -2.56 -8.08
N LYS A 372 5.71 -2.69 -7.09
CA LYS A 372 6.63 -1.63 -6.66
C LYS A 372 7.50 -1.13 -7.81
N LYS A 373 8.12 -2.05 -8.57
CA LYS A 373 8.93 -1.70 -9.73
C LYS A 373 8.12 -0.92 -10.78
N TYR A 374 6.88 -1.32 -11.04
CA TYR A 374 5.98 -0.59 -11.94
C TYR A 374 5.72 0.84 -11.43
N MET A 375 5.41 1.00 -10.15
CA MET A 375 5.14 2.31 -9.55
C MET A 375 6.36 3.24 -9.55
N GLU A 376 7.55 2.69 -9.36
CA GLU A 376 8.83 3.43 -9.28
C GLU A 376 9.53 3.60 -10.63
N GLU A 377 8.99 3.02 -11.72
CA GLU A 377 9.58 3.16 -13.05
C GLU A 377 9.55 4.64 -13.50
N LYS A 378 10.69 5.14 -14.00
CA LYS A 378 10.79 6.52 -14.48
C LYS A 378 10.05 6.65 -15.81
N VAL A 379 8.93 7.35 -15.81
CA VAL A 379 8.12 7.63 -17.02
C VAL A 379 8.68 8.83 -17.76
N TYR A 380 9.11 9.86 -17.03
CA TYR A 380 9.70 11.07 -17.60
C TYR A 380 10.76 11.64 -16.64
N GLU A 381 11.90 12.04 -17.19
CA GLU A 381 13.00 12.67 -16.45
C GLU A 381 13.50 13.87 -17.25
N GLU A 382 13.43 15.05 -16.65
CA GLU A 382 13.99 16.29 -17.18
C GLU A 382 15.25 16.61 -16.38
N LYS A 383 16.37 16.79 -17.09
CA LYS A 383 17.66 17.16 -16.50
C LYS A 383 18.08 18.55 -16.94
N ASP A 384 18.71 19.29 -16.05
CA ASP A 384 19.33 20.57 -16.40
C ASP A 384 20.62 20.38 -17.21
N GLU A 385 21.23 21.50 -17.63
CA GLU A 385 22.48 21.54 -18.38
C GLU A 385 23.68 20.97 -17.60
N GLU A 386 23.56 20.82 -16.27
CA GLU A 386 24.57 20.25 -15.37
C GLU A 386 24.34 18.75 -15.07
N GLY A 387 23.24 18.18 -15.59
CA GLY A 387 22.89 16.78 -15.42
C GLY A 387 22.09 16.45 -14.15
N ASN A 388 21.66 17.45 -13.37
CA ASN A 388 20.79 17.26 -12.21
C ASN A 388 19.34 17.08 -12.66
N THR A 389 18.58 16.26 -11.93
CA THR A 389 17.18 15.99 -12.26
C THR A 389 16.29 17.12 -11.75
N VAL A 390 15.70 17.88 -12.68
CA VAL A 390 14.80 19.02 -12.40
C VAL A 390 13.38 18.54 -12.18
N LYS A 391 12.93 17.53 -12.93
CA LYS A 391 11.58 16.97 -12.82
C LYS A 391 11.58 15.49 -13.12
N GLN A 392 10.93 14.72 -12.27
CA GLN A 392 10.80 13.27 -12.41
C GLN A 392 9.33 12.87 -12.25
N ILE A 393 8.81 12.09 -13.19
CA ILE A 393 7.48 11.48 -13.13
C ILE A 393 7.67 9.97 -13.08
N LEU A 394 7.10 9.34 -12.04
CA LEU A 394 7.17 7.90 -11.80
C LEU A 394 5.91 7.18 -12.32
N GLY A 395 5.98 5.85 -12.43
CA GLY A 395 4.90 5.00 -12.91
C GLY A 395 3.62 5.09 -12.08
N VAL A 396 3.69 5.45 -10.80
CA VAL A 396 2.52 5.71 -9.94
C VAL A 396 1.53 6.72 -10.55
N TYR A 397 2.01 7.66 -11.38
CA TYR A 397 1.16 8.63 -12.07
C TYR A 397 0.24 8.02 -13.13
N LYS A 398 0.51 6.78 -13.55
CA LYS A 398 -0.32 5.99 -14.48
C LYS A 398 -1.46 5.24 -13.77
N ILE A 399 -1.51 5.23 -12.44
CA ILE A 399 -2.64 4.68 -11.69
C ILE A 399 -3.72 5.75 -11.61
N LEU A 400 -4.90 5.44 -12.16
CA LEU A 400 -6.06 6.34 -12.23
C LEU A 400 -7.16 6.00 -11.22
N ASP A 401 -7.00 4.91 -10.47
CA ASP A 401 -7.91 4.52 -9.40
C ASP A 401 -7.49 5.18 -8.07
N PRO A 402 -8.28 6.13 -7.53
CA PRO A 402 -7.94 6.80 -6.28
C PRO A 402 -7.98 5.87 -5.05
N LEU A 403 -8.80 4.81 -5.07
CA LEU A 403 -8.88 3.88 -3.95
C LEU A 403 -7.77 2.84 -3.98
N LEU A 404 -7.29 2.43 -5.17
CA LEU A 404 -6.05 1.66 -5.26
C LEU A 404 -4.88 2.46 -4.66
N LEU A 405 -4.79 3.76 -4.96
CA LEU A 405 -3.77 4.63 -4.36
C LEU A 405 -3.96 4.77 -2.85
N GLU A 406 -5.19 4.78 -2.35
CA GLU A 406 -5.46 4.80 -0.91
C GLU A 406 -5.04 3.49 -0.22
N GLU A 407 -5.34 2.34 -0.82
CA GLU A 407 -4.86 1.04 -0.34
C GLU A 407 -3.33 0.99 -0.33
N VAL A 408 -2.67 1.51 -1.37
CA VAL A 408 -1.21 1.66 -1.42
C VAL A 408 -0.70 2.55 -0.29
N ILE A 409 -1.35 3.69 0.01
CA ILE A 409 -0.93 4.61 1.09
C ILE A 409 -1.04 3.95 2.47
N GLN A 410 -2.11 3.16 2.67
CA GLN A 410 -2.39 2.49 3.94
C GLN A 410 -1.81 1.07 4.00
N TYR A 411 -1.03 0.63 3.01
CA TYR A 411 -0.56 -0.74 2.89
C TYR A 411 0.30 -1.20 4.07
N ASN A 412 0.01 -2.40 4.57
CA ASN A 412 0.72 -3.07 5.66
C ASN A 412 0.70 -4.59 5.39
N ASP A 413 1.87 -5.24 5.42
CA ASP A 413 2.02 -6.68 5.17
C ASP A 413 1.34 -7.60 6.19
N LYS A 414 0.93 -7.08 7.36
CA LYS A 414 0.42 -7.87 8.49
C LYS A 414 -1.09 -7.79 8.66
N GLU A 415 -1.69 -6.63 8.40
CA GLU A 415 -3.10 -6.36 8.68
C GLU A 415 -3.70 -5.47 7.59
N GLY A 416 -4.94 -5.76 7.20
CA GLY A 416 -5.69 -4.99 6.21
C GLY A 416 -6.17 -5.83 5.05
N ASN A 417 -7.13 -5.29 4.32
CA ASN A 417 -7.80 -5.99 3.23
C ASN A 417 -7.52 -5.24 1.92
N TYR A 418 -6.39 -5.54 1.30
CA TYR A 418 -5.85 -4.80 0.16
C TYR A 418 -6.22 -5.45 -1.18
N ASP A 419 -7.50 -5.81 -1.39
CA ASP A 419 -7.93 -6.59 -2.55
C ASP A 419 -7.53 -5.91 -3.87
N ARG A 420 -7.52 -4.56 -3.92
CA ARG A 420 -7.12 -3.82 -5.13
C ARG A 420 -5.63 -3.96 -5.40
N VAL A 421 -4.81 -3.86 -4.36
CA VAL A 421 -3.34 -4.05 -4.47
C VAL A 421 -3.05 -5.46 -4.98
N VAL A 422 -3.72 -6.48 -4.44
CA VAL A 422 -3.54 -7.87 -4.87
C VAL A 422 -3.92 -8.07 -6.34
N ALA A 423 -5.09 -7.60 -6.75
CA ALA A 423 -5.52 -7.70 -8.14
C ALA A 423 -4.60 -6.91 -9.09
N ALA A 424 -4.14 -5.73 -8.69
CA ALA A 424 -3.18 -4.94 -9.46
C ALA A 424 -1.81 -5.65 -9.60
N GLU A 425 -1.32 -6.24 -8.52
CA GLU A 425 -0.08 -7.04 -8.50
C GLU A 425 -0.13 -8.21 -9.48
N LEU A 426 -1.24 -8.95 -9.48
CA LEU A 426 -1.45 -10.07 -10.40
C LEU A 426 -1.40 -9.62 -11.86
N ALA A 427 -2.08 -8.52 -12.18
CA ALA A 427 -2.09 -7.97 -13.54
C ALA A 427 -0.67 -7.57 -13.99
N ILE A 428 0.06 -6.84 -13.14
CA ILE A 428 1.42 -6.37 -13.43
C ILE A 428 2.42 -7.52 -13.52
N ALA A 429 2.35 -8.49 -12.61
CA ALA A 429 3.22 -9.66 -12.63
C ALA A 429 3.03 -10.47 -13.92
N GLN A 430 1.78 -10.66 -14.36
CA GLN A 430 1.48 -11.31 -15.62
C GLN A 430 1.98 -10.51 -16.83
N ALA A 431 1.78 -9.18 -16.83
CA ALA A 431 2.28 -8.31 -17.90
C ALA A 431 3.82 -8.36 -18.02
N MET A 432 4.53 -8.21 -16.91
CA MET A 432 6.01 -8.27 -16.88
C MET A 432 6.56 -9.62 -17.36
N ARG A 433 5.82 -10.71 -17.20
CA ARG A 433 6.20 -12.04 -17.69
C ARG A 433 5.93 -12.24 -19.17
N MET A 434 4.89 -11.60 -19.70
CA MET A 434 4.59 -11.65 -21.11
C MET A 434 5.52 -10.78 -21.95
N ASP A 435 6.09 -9.73 -21.37
CA ASP A 435 7.00 -8.80 -22.07
C ASP A 435 8.25 -9.48 -22.67
N PRO A 436 8.98 -10.38 -21.99
CA PRO A 436 10.09 -11.12 -22.62
C PRO A 436 9.66 -12.10 -23.72
N ILE A 437 8.44 -12.65 -23.64
CA ILE A 437 7.97 -13.75 -24.50
C ILE A 437 7.41 -13.23 -25.82
N PHE A 438 6.63 -12.15 -25.75
CA PHE A 438 6.06 -11.49 -26.93
C PHE A 438 6.91 -10.31 -27.42
N GLY A 439 8.03 -10.02 -26.71
CA GLY A 439 8.81 -8.79 -26.82
C GLY A 439 8.12 -7.62 -26.09
N ARG A 440 8.91 -6.72 -25.48
CA ARG A 440 8.54 -5.30 -25.56
C ARG A 440 8.56 -5.04 -27.05
N VAL A 441 7.42 -4.75 -27.67
CA VAL A 441 7.45 -4.52 -29.12
C VAL A 441 8.34 -3.29 -29.34
N SER A 442 9.57 -3.56 -29.75
CA SER A 442 10.61 -2.57 -29.98
C SER A 442 11.65 -3.26 -30.85
N GLN A 443 11.55 -3.06 -32.16
CA GLN A 443 12.73 -3.06 -33.02
C GLN A 443 12.45 -2.36 -34.35
N ALA A 444 12.27 -1.04 -34.29
CA ALA A 444 12.79 -0.14 -35.31
C ALA A 444 12.83 1.28 -34.74
N LYS A 445 14.04 1.87 -34.60
CA LYS A 445 14.16 3.31 -34.40
C LYS A 445 13.65 3.99 -35.66
N ASP A 446 12.46 4.58 -35.60
CA ASP A 446 11.89 5.33 -36.70
C ASP A 446 12.75 6.57 -36.96
N ALA A 447 13.29 6.68 -38.19
CA ALA A 447 14.10 7.80 -38.65
C ALA A 447 13.38 9.15 -38.49
N ARG A 448 12.05 9.16 -38.40
CA ARG A 448 11.24 10.37 -38.18
C ARG A 448 11.37 10.94 -36.77
N VAL A 449 11.53 10.09 -35.75
CA VAL A 449 11.75 10.55 -34.35
C VAL A 449 13.17 11.11 -34.21
N ALA A 450 14.16 10.48 -34.85
CA ALA A 450 15.51 11.04 -34.92
C ALA A 450 15.55 12.41 -35.63
N ALA A 451 14.70 12.63 -36.64
CA ALA A 451 14.59 13.90 -37.36
C ALA A 451 13.88 15.03 -36.58
N ILE A 452 13.05 14.69 -35.59
CA ILE A 452 12.40 15.68 -34.70
C ILE A 452 13.40 16.29 -33.72
N TYR A 453 14.40 15.50 -33.27
CA TYR A 453 15.40 15.93 -32.29
C TYR A 453 16.76 16.30 -32.91
N SER A 454 16.99 16.10 -34.21
CA SER A 454 18.14 16.66 -34.91
C SER A 454 17.91 18.17 -35.14
N GLY A 455 18.58 19.00 -34.34
CA GLY A 455 18.37 20.45 -34.26
C GLY A 455 18.26 21.14 -35.63
N ARG A 456 17.15 21.87 -35.83
CA ARG A 456 17.02 22.81 -36.95
C ARG A 456 18.09 23.88 -36.82
N GLY A 457 19.05 23.87 -37.74
CA GLY A 457 19.92 25.01 -38.00
C GLY A 457 19.10 26.27 -38.26
N LYS A 458 19.58 27.40 -37.74
CA LYS A 458 18.94 28.72 -37.74
C LYS A 458 18.27 29.06 -39.08
N PRO A 459 17.06 29.66 -39.09
CA PRO A 459 16.42 30.09 -40.32
C PRO A 459 17.18 31.27 -40.92
N GLN A 460 17.78 31.10 -42.10
CA GLN A 460 18.25 32.21 -42.92
C GLN A 460 17.02 32.92 -43.53
N LEU A 461 16.66 34.06 -42.96
CA LEU A 461 15.82 35.06 -43.61
C LEU A 461 16.63 35.79 -44.68
N PHE A 462 16.00 35.97 -45.85
CA PHE A 462 16.48 36.65 -47.06
C PHE A 462 17.45 35.87 -47.94
N ASN A 463 16.91 35.35 -49.05
CA ASN A 463 17.65 35.36 -50.30
C ASN A 463 16.75 35.96 -51.39
N GLY A 464 17.28 36.99 -52.04
CA GLY A 464 16.57 37.82 -52.99
C GLY A 464 16.16 37.10 -54.28
N SER A 465 15.05 37.58 -54.83
CA SER A 465 14.76 37.75 -56.26
C SER A 465 15.40 36.78 -57.26
N LYS A 466 14.56 35.94 -57.88
CA LYS A 466 14.56 35.73 -59.35
C LYS A 466 13.30 35.01 -59.84
N SER A 467 12.43 35.80 -60.46
CA SER A 467 11.62 35.56 -61.67
C SER A 467 11.22 34.10 -62.01
N ILE A 468 9.93 33.79 -61.86
CA ILE A 468 9.24 32.69 -62.56
C ILE A 468 8.38 33.31 -63.66
N PHE A 469 9.02 33.64 -64.78
CA PHE A 469 8.37 33.75 -66.09
C PHE A 469 9.24 33.01 -67.10
N THR A 470 8.86 31.78 -67.42
CA THR A 470 9.31 31.10 -68.64
C THR A 470 8.10 30.53 -69.35
N ALA A 471 7.62 31.32 -70.31
CA ALA A 471 6.61 30.96 -71.28
C ALA A 471 7.10 29.81 -72.18
N ARG A 472 6.25 28.79 -72.36
CA ARG A 472 6.38 27.78 -73.43
C ARG A 472 6.16 28.45 -74.79
N LYS A 473 7.22 28.57 -75.61
CA LYS A 473 7.09 28.83 -77.05
C LYS A 473 6.94 27.50 -77.78
N ARG A 474 5.79 27.31 -78.44
CA ARG A 474 5.62 26.42 -79.60
C ARG A 474 5.76 27.24 -80.88
N LYS A 475 6.32 26.59 -81.90
CA LYS A 475 6.20 26.73 -83.37
C LYS A 475 7.60 26.43 -83.94
N LEU A 476 7.85 25.79 -85.08
CA LEU A 476 7.18 25.17 -86.23
C LEU A 476 8.39 24.79 -87.16
N PHE A 477 8.27 23.80 -88.05
CA PHE A 477 9.07 23.52 -89.29
C PHE A 477 10.46 24.19 -89.45
N VAL A 478 11.56 23.49 -89.74
CA VAL A 478 11.85 22.59 -90.88
C VAL A 478 12.94 21.61 -90.45
#